data_AF-A0A9N8QPH1-F1
#
_entry.id   AF-A0A9N8QPH1-F1
#
_cell.length_a   1.000
_cell.length_b   1.000
_cell.length_c   1.000
_cell.angle_alpha   90.00
_cell.angle_beta   90.00
_cell.angle_gamma   90.00
#
_symmetry.space_group_name_H-M   'P 1'
#
loop_
_entity.id
_entity.type
_entity.pdbx_description
1 polymer ?
#
loop_
_entity_poly.entity_id
_entity_poly.type
_entity_poly.pdbx_seq_one_letter_code
_entity_poly.pdbx_strand_id
1 'polypeptide(L)'
;MEARAEASGAASQPAAGGAPAKASSSAAGGSGRAAQGASPTTDFARLDTIPAHLPIVLRLPSTKHKPVALIPGKTVSLGKFGAFRADDLIGMPFGQTYEIVGGNPQKNKAGDLRMVANKTLAELEETDATNENINDDGESQKLTYVDIKELKAAGLEGRELIERTLQSNKNFEARTVYSQDKFISRKEAKHMKLFTPLHPDPATLCAFHFERAPEKIRYLRPDALAHCLAYGSIRPGGKYIVVDGVGGLLVGAVLERLGGQGRVLVINDADSPPAFDIFNTISSLPKSWVDDTLRIIHWAATEPEWQPISVPPTHDPNRTLVERDRNRLKKRRVAHEVLQATRAELFAGFFDGFLMVSNFEPLAVLERIQGYLAGSAKIVFHSPYQQPLVEIQAELRKREGWLHVEVLEPWARRYQVLPGRTHPEMVTSATAGYVLSAIKVLDPATAEALAATRRKEREAETADVAASAGTTAAARRDAPDSDDLPDTKRVKVDPQ
;
A
#
# COMPACT_ATOMS: atom_id res chain seq x y z
N MET A 1 31.14 32.65 61.75
CA MET A 1 30.45 33.65 62.57
C MET A 1 29.04 33.75 62.02
N GLU A 2 28.15 32.89 62.52
CA GLU A 2 27.02 33.22 63.44
C GLU A 2 25.77 33.59 62.62
N ALA A 3 24.52 33.18 62.89
CA ALA A 3 23.86 32.17 63.71
C ALA A 3 22.36 32.24 63.27
N ARG A 4 21.72 31.15 62.84
CA ARG A 4 20.62 30.39 63.49
C ARG A 4 19.23 31.06 63.66
N ALA A 5 18.20 30.41 63.09
CA ALA A 5 16.85 30.05 63.64
C ALA A 5 16.03 29.41 62.48
N GLU A 6 15.69 28.12 62.35
CA GLU A 6 14.90 27.14 63.15
C GLU A 6 13.40 27.45 63.38
N ALA A 7 12.53 26.70 62.66
CA ALA A 7 11.19 26.19 63.05
C ALA A 7 10.71 25.24 61.91
N SER A 8 10.80 23.91 61.98
CA SER A 8 9.97 22.92 62.69
C SER A 8 8.50 22.85 62.25
N GLY A 9 8.09 21.69 61.73
CA GLY A 9 6.71 21.39 61.34
C GLY A 9 6.61 20.03 60.62
N ALA A 10 6.49 18.96 61.41
CA ALA A 10 6.36 17.58 60.98
C ALA A 10 4.89 17.09 61.02
N ALA A 11 4.68 15.89 60.46
CA ALA A 11 3.49 15.01 60.52
C ALA A 11 2.42 15.27 59.44
N SER A 12 1.80 14.28 58.77
CA SER A 12 1.72 12.82 58.98
C SER A 12 1.15 12.13 57.73
N GLN A 13 1.58 10.90 57.45
CA GLN A 13 0.86 9.92 56.63
C GLN A 13 -0.48 9.54 57.28
N PRO A 14 -1.37 8.86 56.53
CA PRO A 14 -1.70 7.51 57.00
C PRO A 14 -1.75 6.46 55.88
N ALA A 15 -1.29 5.27 56.23
CA ALA A 15 -1.60 4.00 55.58
C ALA A 15 -2.56 3.22 56.49
N ALA A 16 -3.57 2.55 55.90
CA ALA A 16 -3.96 1.16 56.17
C ALA A 16 -5.45 0.88 55.82
N GLY A 17 -5.67 -0.15 55.00
CA GLY A 17 -6.51 -1.30 55.35
C GLY A 17 -8.02 -1.23 55.11
N GLY A 18 -8.53 -2.17 54.30
CA GLY A 18 -9.91 -2.66 54.44
C GLY A 18 -10.57 -3.16 53.15
N ALA A 19 -10.44 -4.46 52.85
CA ALA A 19 -11.45 -5.22 52.10
C ALA A 19 -12.59 -5.62 53.06
N PRO A 20 -13.85 -5.72 52.62
CA PRO A 20 -14.43 -6.99 52.12
C PRO A 20 -15.44 -6.73 50.96
N ALA A 21 -16.17 -7.63 50.30
CA ALA A 21 -16.59 -9.01 50.52
C ALA A 21 -16.95 -9.65 49.16
N LYS A 22 -16.85 -10.99 49.11
CA LYS A 22 -17.40 -11.86 48.06
C LYS A 22 -18.92 -11.92 48.14
N ALA A 23 -19.60 -11.93 46.98
CA ALA A 23 -20.93 -12.52 46.85
C ALA A 23 -20.94 -13.42 45.60
N SER A 24 -20.90 -14.71 45.86
CA SER A 24 -21.19 -15.79 44.93
C SER A 24 -22.69 -15.97 44.79
N SER A 25 -23.21 -16.15 43.57
CA SER A 25 -24.39 -16.98 43.35
C SER A 25 -24.33 -17.66 41.99
N SER A 26 -24.80 -18.89 42.00
CA SER A 26 -24.61 -19.95 41.01
C SER A 26 -25.79 -20.10 40.06
N ALA A 27 -25.46 -20.48 38.82
CA ALA A 27 -26.11 -21.48 37.97
C ALA A 27 -27.53 -21.26 37.37
N ALA A 28 -27.54 -21.57 36.06
CA ALA A 28 -28.56 -22.25 35.25
C ALA A 28 -29.60 -21.41 34.48
N GLY A 29 -29.65 -21.66 33.17
CA GLY A 29 -30.78 -21.31 32.30
C GLY A 29 -30.37 -20.87 30.90
N GLY A 30 -30.04 -21.81 30.01
CA GLY A 30 -29.83 -21.52 28.60
C GLY A 30 -31.14 -21.23 27.86
N SER A 31 -31.12 -20.27 26.94
CA SER A 31 -31.95 -20.29 25.74
C SER A 31 -31.29 -19.41 24.68
N GLY A 32 -31.09 -20.00 23.50
CA GLY A 32 -30.36 -19.39 22.39
C GLY A 32 -31.06 -18.14 21.89
N ARG A 33 -30.33 -17.03 21.84
CA ARG A 33 -30.70 -15.86 21.05
C ARG A 33 -29.90 -15.88 19.75
N ALA A 34 -30.67 -15.90 18.67
CA ALA A 34 -30.23 -15.84 17.30
C ALA A 34 -29.10 -14.82 17.09
N ALA A 35 -28.03 -15.29 16.45
CA ALA A 35 -26.98 -14.45 15.91
C ALA A 35 -27.62 -13.45 14.93
N GLN A 36 -27.83 -12.22 15.41
CA GLN A 36 -28.07 -11.08 14.53
C GLN A 36 -26.81 -10.95 13.68
N GLY A 37 -26.98 -11.08 12.37
CA GLY A 37 -25.92 -11.01 11.39
C GLY A 37 -25.13 -9.72 11.60
N ALA A 38 -23.85 -9.88 11.95
CA ALA A 38 -22.89 -8.80 11.81
C ALA A 38 -22.90 -8.39 10.34
N SER A 39 -23.36 -7.18 10.04
CA SER A 39 -22.99 -6.50 8.80
C SER A 39 -21.46 -6.61 8.67
N PRO A 40 -20.91 -6.95 7.49
CA PRO A 40 -19.47 -6.96 7.32
C PRO A 40 -19.02 -5.51 7.46
N THR A 41 -18.56 -5.13 8.64
CA THR A 41 -17.81 -3.89 8.84
C THR A 41 -16.55 -4.06 8.01
N THR A 42 -16.59 -3.46 6.83
CA THR A 42 -15.47 -3.29 5.93
C THR A 42 -14.49 -2.31 6.56
N ASP A 43 -13.87 -2.72 7.67
CA ASP A 43 -12.68 -2.05 8.12
C ASP A 43 -11.60 -2.41 7.10
N PHE A 44 -11.30 -1.45 6.23
CA PHE A 44 -10.04 -1.43 5.51
C PHE A 44 -8.95 -1.37 6.58
N ALA A 45 -8.59 -2.52 7.15
CA ALA A 45 -7.59 -2.64 8.19
C ALA A 45 -6.23 -2.34 7.55
N ARG A 46 -5.95 -1.04 7.37
CA ARG A 46 -4.60 -0.56 7.10
C ARG A 46 -3.73 -1.07 8.25
N LEU A 47 -2.54 -1.55 7.91
CA LEU A 47 -1.61 -1.99 8.94
C LEU A 47 -1.16 -0.76 9.73
N ASP A 48 -1.81 -0.52 10.87
CA ASP A 48 -1.44 0.58 11.77
C ASP A 48 -0.12 0.30 12.48
N THR A 49 0.21 -0.98 12.64
CA THR A 49 1.40 -1.47 13.33
C THR A 49 2.27 -2.33 12.42
N ILE A 50 3.55 -2.40 12.77
CA ILE A 50 4.57 -3.09 12.01
C ILE A 50 4.40 -4.61 12.18
N PRO A 51 4.11 -5.35 11.10
CA PRO A 51 3.90 -6.79 11.16
C PRO A 51 5.21 -7.58 11.28
N ALA A 52 5.11 -8.78 11.85
CA ALA A 52 6.17 -9.78 11.73
C ALA A 52 6.15 -10.45 10.34
N HIS A 53 7.32 -10.93 9.91
CA HIS A 53 7.58 -11.69 8.68
C HIS A 53 7.36 -10.96 7.35
N LEU A 54 6.56 -9.90 7.32
CA LEU A 54 6.32 -9.12 6.12
C LEU A 54 7.48 -8.15 5.85
N PRO A 55 7.80 -7.91 4.57
CA PRO A 55 8.79 -6.91 4.20
C PRO A 55 8.27 -5.51 4.49
N ILE A 56 9.12 -4.66 5.06
CA ILE A 56 8.87 -3.24 5.29
C ILE A 56 10.01 -2.41 4.66
N VAL A 57 9.79 -1.11 4.49
CA VAL A 57 10.80 -0.18 3.97
C VAL A 57 11.29 0.71 5.10
N LEU A 58 12.59 0.73 5.36
CA LEU A 58 13.21 1.64 6.33
C LEU A 58 13.81 2.84 5.60
N ARG A 59 13.38 4.06 5.94
CA ARG A 59 14.02 5.31 5.50
C ARG A 59 15.18 5.64 6.44
N LEU A 60 16.37 5.77 5.89
CA LEU A 60 17.59 6.11 6.60
C LEU A 60 17.77 7.64 6.70
N PRO A 61 18.69 8.15 7.52
CA PRO A 61 18.89 9.60 7.72
C PRO A 61 19.37 10.29 6.44
N SER A 62 20.03 9.52 5.56
CA SER A 62 20.42 9.96 4.22
C SER A 62 19.26 9.94 3.21
N THR A 63 18.00 9.90 3.66
CA THR A 63 16.74 9.74 2.90
C THR A 63 16.60 8.46 2.08
N LYS A 64 17.69 7.72 1.87
CA LYS A 64 17.70 6.41 1.21
C LYS A 64 16.80 5.41 1.91
N HIS A 65 16.10 4.63 1.11
CA HIS A 65 15.21 3.57 1.53
C HIS A 65 15.94 2.20 1.54
N LYS A 66 15.65 1.36 2.54
CA LYS A 66 16.20 0.02 2.69
C LYS A 66 15.09 -0.98 3.01
N PRO A 67 14.79 -1.95 2.13
CA PRO A 67 13.81 -2.99 2.42
C PRO A 67 14.38 -4.01 3.41
N VAL A 68 13.56 -4.43 4.38
CA VAL A 68 13.91 -5.40 5.42
C VAL A 68 12.68 -6.25 5.75
N ALA A 69 12.85 -7.57 5.94
CA ALA A 69 11.83 -8.41 6.54
C ALA A 69 12.14 -8.62 8.04
N LEU A 70 11.18 -8.34 8.90
CA LEU A 70 11.34 -8.48 10.35
C LEU A 70 10.98 -9.89 10.79
N ILE A 71 11.99 -10.70 11.14
CA ILE A 71 11.79 -12.07 11.61
C ILE A 71 11.96 -12.07 13.14
N PRO A 72 10.96 -12.50 13.92
CA PRO A 72 11.07 -12.57 15.37
C PRO A 72 12.34 -13.31 15.83
N GLY A 73 12.98 -12.80 16.87
CA GLY A 73 14.23 -13.32 17.42
C GLY A 73 15.48 -13.06 16.58
N LYS A 74 15.38 -12.46 15.38
CA LYS A 74 16.55 -12.11 14.55
C LYS A 74 16.97 -10.66 14.72
N THR A 75 18.27 -10.43 14.54
CA THR A 75 18.86 -9.09 14.49
C THR A 75 18.84 -8.55 13.07
N VAL A 76 18.38 -7.31 12.91
CA VAL A 76 18.40 -6.54 11.67
C VAL A 76 19.63 -5.65 11.64
N SER A 77 20.48 -5.80 10.63
CA SER A 77 21.66 -4.94 10.45
C SER A 77 21.40 -3.84 9.41
N LEU A 78 21.70 -2.59 9.78
CA LEU A 78 21.67 -1.41 8.92
C LEU A 78 23.09 -0.99 8.47
N GLY A 79 24.09 -1.87 8.62
CA GLY A 79 25.47 -1.60 8.25
C GLY A 79 26.09 -0.54 9.18
N LYS A 80 26.55 0.58 8.61
CA LYS A 80 27.19 1.65 9.39
C LYS A 80 26.30 2.30 10.46
N PHE A 81 24.98 2.16 10.30
CA PHE A 81 23.99 2.72 11.23
C PHE A 81 23.72 1.79 12.43
N GLY A 82 24.36 0.63 12.50
CA GLY A 82 24.19 -0.34 13.59
C GLY A 82 23.17 -1.42 13.29
N ALA A 83 22.79 -2.15 14.33
CA ALA A 83 21.87 -3.28 14.25
C ALA A 83 20.93 -3.27 15.46
N PHE A 84 19.72 -3.80 15.30
CA PHE A 84 18.69 -3.85 16.35
C PHE A 84 17.94 -5.19 16.30
N ARG A 85 17.21 -5.56 17.36
CA ARG A 85 16.41 -6.80 17.35
C ARG A 85 15.08 -6.56 16.66
N ALA A 86 14.65 -7.47 15.78
CA ALA A 86 13.37 -7.34 15.09
C ALA A 86 12.19 -7.21 16.07
N ASP A 87 12.25 -7.92 17.20
CA ASP A 87 11.22 -7.92 18.24
C ASP A 87 10.95 -6.51 18.82
N ASP A 88 11.95 -5.63 18.84
CA ASP A 88 11.84 -4.28 19.41
C ASP A 88 11.04 -3.34 18.49
N LEU A 89 10.87 -3.70 17.21
CA LEU A 89 10.17 -2.91 16.21
C LEU A 89 8.81 -3.50 15.83
N ILE A 90 8.64 -4.82 15.94
CA ILE A 90 7.37 -5.49 15.64
C ILE A 90 6.29 -5.00 16.61
N GLY A 91 5.09 -4.71 16.08
CA GLY A 91 3.95 -4.20 16.85
C GLY A 91 3.97 -2.69 17.11
N MET A 92 5.08 -2.00 16.79
CA MET A 92 5.16 -0.55 16.88
C MET A 92 4.48 0.13 15.68
N PRO A 93 4.02 1.39 15.79
CA PRO A 93 3.38 2.08 14.67
C PRO A 93 4.38 2.47 13.57
N PHE A 94 3.90 2.51 12.31
CA PHE A 94 4.68 3.06 11.20
C PHE A 94 4.89 4.58 11.33
N GLY A 95 5.92 5.11 10.65
CA GLY A 95 6.18 6.54 10.52
C GLY A 95 6.98 7.18 11.68
N GLN A 96 7.14 6.50 12.82
CA GLN A 96 7.94 6.99 13.94
C GLN A 96 9.44 6.83 13.68
N THR A 97 10.27 7.79 14.09
CA THR A 97 11.73 7.66 13.93
C THR A 97 12.34 7.01 15.16
N TYR A 98 13.24 6.06 14.96
CA TYR A 98 13.94 5.34 16.02
C TYR A 98 15.44 5.59 15.95
N GLU A 99 16.05 5.72 17.12
CA GLU A 99 17.50 5.76 17.33
C GLU A 99 17.98 4.41 17.87
N ILE A 100 19.03 3.86 17.27
CA ILE A 100 19.71 2.67 17.79
C ILE A 100 20.74 3.13 18.82
N VAL A 101 20.48 2.84 20.09
CA VAL A 101 21.34 3.21 21.21
C VAL A 101 22.18 2.01 21.64
N GLY A 102 23.48 2.20 21.76
CA GLY A 102 24.42 1.13 22.06
C GLY A 102 24.55 0.11 20.91
N GLY A 103 24.92 -1.11 21.27
CA GLY A 103 25.32 -2.13 20.30
C GLY A 103 26.71 -1.87 19.72
N ASN A 104 27.23 -2.83 18.95
CA ASN A 104 28.51 -2.68 18.27
C ASN A 104 28.33 -3.10 16.80
N PRO A 105 28.32 -2.13 15.85
CA PRO A 105 28.15 -2.42 14.43
C PRO A 105 29.20 -3.38 13.87
N GLN A 106 30.45 -3.32 14.34
CA GLN A 106 31.55 -4.19 13.88
C GLN A 106 31.41 -5.63 14.37
N LYS A 107 30.77 -5.84 15.53
CA LYS A 107 30.50 -7.17 16.09
C LYS A 107 29.07 -7.64 15.82
N ASN A 108 28.30 -6.90 15.01
CA ASN A 108 26.87 -7.14 14.77
C ASN A 108 26.04 -7.28 16.05
N LYS A 109 26.49 -6.67 17.16
CA LYS A 109 25.77 -6.68 18.43
C LYS A 109 24.62 -5.68 18.33
N ALA A 110 23.40 -6.15 18.52
CA ALA A 110 22.20 -5.31 18.52
C ALA A 110 22.27 -4.24 19.62
N GLY A 111 21.85 -3.03 19.29
CA GLY A 111 21.53 -1.97 20.25
C GLY A 111 20.02 -1.90 20.48
N ASP A 112 19.63 -1.17 21.53
CA ASP A 112 18.23 -0.97 21.91
C ASP A 112 17.60 0.15 21.07
N LEU A 113 16.30 0.05 20.80
CA LEU A 113 15.57 1.07 20.05
C LEU A 113 14.96 2.12 20.97
N ARG A 114 15.28 3.38 20.70
CA ARG A 114 14.65 4.54 21.34
C ARG A 114 13.82 5.31 20.32
N MET A 115 12.53 5.48 20.58
CA MET A 115 11.68 6.35 19.76
C MET A 115 12.10 7.82 19.95
N VAL A 116 12.32 8.52 18.84
CA VAL A 116 12.67 9.94 18.80
C VAL A 116 11.43 10.75 18.50
N ALA A 117 11.04 11.61 19.43
CA ALA A 117 9.97 12.55 19.20
C ALA A 117 10.35 13.55 18.09
N ASN A 118 9.44 13.76 17.14
CA ASN A 118 9.61 14.79 16.12
C ASN A 118 9.67 16.16 16.82
N LYS A 119 10.74 16.92 16.55
CA LYS A 119 10.85 18.30 17.03
C LYS A 119 10.20 19.24 16.02
N THR A 120 9.44 20.21 16.52
CA THR A 120 9.06 21.38 15.72
C THR A 120 10.32 22.15 15.33
N LEU A 121 10.35 22.60 14.07
CA LEU A 121 11.43 23.45 13.58
C LEU A 121 11.35 24.79 14.29
N ALA A 122 12.42 25.17 14.98
CA ALA A 122 12.53 26.51 15.53
C ALA A 122 12.79 27.51 14.39
N GLU A 123 12.24 28.72 14.52
CA GLU A 123 12.68 29.83 13.69
C GLU A 123 14.14 30.15 14.04
N LEU A 124 14.98 30.21 13.01
CA LEU A 124 16.38 30.57 13.16
C LEU A 124 16.47 32.08 12.96
N GLU A 125 16.87 32.80 14.00
CA GLU A 125 17.13 34.24 13.93
C GLU A 125 18.39 34.49 13.09
N GLU A 126 18.28 35.44 12.15
CA GLU A 126 19.43 35.87 11.36
C GLU A 126 20.39 36.69 12.23
N THR A 127 21.68 36.40 12.10
CA THR A 127 22.75 37.17 12.74
C THR A 127 23.55 37.92 11.67
N ASP A 128 24.27 38.96 12.06
CA ASP A 128 25.17 39.74 11.18
C ASP A 128 26.42 38.97 10.72
N ALA A 129 26.51 37.65 11.00
CA ALA A 129 27.64 36.83 10.64
C ALA A 129 27.75 36.69 9.12
N THR A 130 28.93 36.96 8.55
CA THR A 130 29.20 36.80 7.11
C THR A 130 30.34 35.80 6.87
N ASN A 131 30.40 35.25 5.67
CA ASN A 131 31.48 34.35 5.26
C ASN A 131 32.72 35.09 4.71
N GLU A 132 32.77 36.42 4.80
CA GLU A 132 33.84 37.26 4.23
C GLU A 132 35.24 36.85 4.70
N ASN A 133 35.37 36.46 5.98
CA ASN A 133 36.64 36.10 6.60
C ASN A 133 36.86 34.58 6.71
N ILE A 134 36.04 33.75 6.04
CA ILE A 134 36.14 32.29 6.09
C ILE A 134 36.96 31.79 4.89
N ASN A 135 38.19 31.38 5.14
CA ASN A 135 39.08 30.78 4.13
C ASN A 135 38.96 29.25 4.12
N ASP A 136 39.00 28.64 2.93
CA ASP A 136 39.04 27.17 2.75
C ASP A 136 40.48 26.68 2.61
N ASP A 137 41.19 26.67 3.73
CA ASP A 137 42.59 26.24 3.87
C ASP A 137 42.75 24.72 4.12
N GLY A 138 41.63 23.99 4.27
CA GLY A 138 41.64 22.59 4.66
C GLY A 138 41.98 22.33 6.13
N GLU A 139 42.35 23.35 6.90
CA GLU A 139 42.76 23.27 8.31
C GLU A 139 41.61 23.57 9.29
N SER A 140 40.43 23.90 8.75
CA SER A 140 39.23 24.24 9.52
C SER A 140 38.79 23.13 10.50
N GLN A 141 39.00 21.85 10.17
CA GLN A 141 38.66 20.72 11.03
C GLN A 141 39.95 20.11 11.62
N LYS A 142 40.15 20.30 12.93
CA LYS A 142 41.33 19.81 13.64
C LYS A 142 41.33 18.30 13.88
N LEU A 143 40.16 17.68 14.01
CA LEU A 143 40.05 16.23 14.21
C LEU A 143 40.22 15.49 12.89
N THR A 144 41.22 14.61 12.83
CA THR A 144 41.48 13.76 11.67
C THR A 144 40.50 12.58 11.61
N TYR A 145 40.52 11.85 10.48
CA TYR A 145 39.75 10.61 10.35
C TYR A 145 40.16 9.55 11.39
N VAL A 146 41.45 9.50 11.75
CA VAL A 146 41.97 8.56 12.74
C VAL A 146 41.41 8.90 14.12
N ASP A 147 41.46 10.17 14.52
CA ASP A 147 40.91 10.64 15.79
C ASP A 147 39.41 10.35 15.90
N ILE A 148 38.64 10.58 14.83
CA ILE A 148 37.20 10.27 14.81
C ILE A 148 36.95 8.76 14.97
N LYS A 149 37.82 7.91 14.43
CA LYS A 149 37.72 6.46 14.58
C LYS A 149 38.05 6.03 16.01
N GLU A 150 39.03 6.67 16.64
CA GLU A 150 39.39 6.46 18.04
C GLU A 150 38.29 6.92 19.00
N LEU A 151 37.68 8.09 18.77
CA LEU A 151 36.54 8.57 19.56
C LEU A 151 35.37 7.57 19.51
N LYS A 152 35.09 7.00 18.32
CA LYS A 152 34.09 5.94 18.18
C LYS A 152 34.49 4.65 18.90
N ALA A 153 35.77 4.28 18.85
CA ALA A 153 36.29 3.11 19.56
C ALA A 153 36.23 3.28 21.09
N ALA A 154 36.39 4.52 21.57
CA ALA A 154 36.21 4.91 22.97
C ALA A 154 34.74 4.96 23.41
N GLY A 155 33.80 4.71 22.49
CA GLY A 155 32.37 4.64 22.79
C GLY A 155 31.62 5.98 22.67
N LEU A 156 32.27 7.06 22.22
CA LEU A 156 31.55 8.30 21.90
C LEU A 156 30.76 8.12 20.60
N GLU A 157 29.44 8.28 20.70
CA GLU A 157 28.51 8.08 19.59
C GLU A 157 27.45 9.18 19.51
N GLY A 158 26.73 9.21 18.39
CA GLY A 158 25.57 10.08 18.21
C GLY A 158 25.91 11.57 18.42
N ARG A 159 25.22 12.19 19.37
CA ARG A 159 25.29 13.64 19.64
C ARG A 159 26.62 14.08 20.24
N GLU A 160 27.18 13.33 21.17
CA GLU A 160 28.46 13.69 21.82
C GLU A 160 29.61 13.75 20.82
N LEU A 161 29.62 12.83 19.86
CA LEU A 161 30.60 12.84 18.77
C LEU A 161 30.43 14.08 17.88
N ILE A 162 29.20 14.49 17.62
CA ILE A 162 28.89 15.68 16.83
C ILE A 162 29.35 16.93 17.58
N GLU A 163 29.00 17.08 18.85
CA GLU A 163 29.42 18.21 19.71
C GLU A 163 30.94 18.34 19.75
N ARG A 164 31.67 17.25 19.95
CA ARG A 164 33.14 17.27 19.96
C ARG A 164 33.73 17.64 18.59
N THR A 165 33.06 17.25 17.50
CA THR A 165 33.44 17.62 16.12
C THR A 165 33.12 19.08 15.80
N LEU A 166 32.13 19.68 16.47
CA LEU A 166 31.76 21.09 16.35
C LEU A 166 32.77 21.95 17.11
N GLN A 167 33.09 21.59 18.36
CA GLN A 167 34.08 22.27 19.20
C GLN A 167 35.48 22.30 18.58
N SER A 168 35.85 21.26 17.82
CA SER A 168 37.14 21.20 17.13
C SER A 168 37.21 22.02 15.84
N ASN A 169 36.09 22.56 15.35
CA ASN A 169 36.03 23.29 14.09
C ASN A 169 36.29 24.78 14.32
N LYS A 170 37.43 25.27 13.80
CA LYS A 170 37.90 26.65 13.95
C LYS A 170 36.88 27.69 13.49
N ASN A 171 36.20 27.40 12.38
CA ASN A 171 35.34 28.34 11.68
C ASN A 171 33.86 28.06 11.92
N PHE A 172 33.48 27.32 12.97
CA PHE A 172 32.07 26.99 13.20
C PHE A 172 31.27 28.19 13.72
N GLU A 173 31.80 28.91 14.71
CA GLU A 173 31.15 30.08 15.32
C GLU A 173 31.04 31.27 14.36
N ALA A 174 32.03 31.45 13.48
CA ALA A 174 32.04 32.51 12.47
C ALA A 174 31.00 32.31 11.34
N ARG A 175 30.35 31.14 11.25
CA ARG A 175 29.35 30.86 10.22
C ARG A 175 28.01 31.50 10.58
N THR A 176 27.23 31.83 9.54
CA THR A 176 25.80 32.16 9.68
C THR A 176 25.04 31.05 10.39
N VAL A 177 23.96 31.40 11.09
CA VAL A 177 23.08 30.44 11.79
C VAL A 177 22.58 29.34 10.84
N TYR A 178 22.19 29.71 9.61
CA TYR A 178 21.78 28.74 8.59
C TYR A 178 22.90 27.79 8.17
N SER A 179 24.14 28.28 8.05
CA SER A 179 25.29 27.44 7.73
C SER A 179 25.69 26.54 8.89
N GLN A 180 25.51 26.98 10.15
CA GLN A 180 25.73 26.15 11.33
C GLN A 180 24.71 25.00 11.35
N ASP A 181 23.42 25.31 11.20
CA ASP A 181 22.36 24.29 11.16
C ASP A 181 22.52 23.29 10.01
N LYS A 182 22.87 23.78 8.81
CA LYS A 182 23.19 22.91 7.65
C LYS A 182 24.39 21.99 7.93
N PHE A 183 25.39 22.47 8.68
CA PHE A 183 26.54 21.67 9.06
C PHE A 183 26.16 20.60 10.10
N ILE A 184 25.39 20.98 11.14
CA ILE A 184 24.87 20.05 12.15
C ILE A 184 24.02 18.97 11.49
N SER A 185 23.02 19.34 10.68
CA SER A 185 22.14 18.40 9.96
C SER A 185 22.93 17.38 9.12
N ARG A 186 24.00 17.83 8.45
CA ARG A 186 24.89 16.94 7.68
C ARG A 186 25.65 15.96 8.58
N LYS A 187 26.11 16.41 9.75
CA LYS A 187 26.80 15.55 10.73
C LYS A 187 25.81 14.57 11.36
N GLU A 188 24.61 15.02 11.70
CA GLU A 188 23.54 14.16 12.20
C GLU A 188 23.22 13.05 11.20
N ALA A 189 23.00 13.37 9.92
CA ALA A 189 22.73 12.37 8.89
C ALA A 189 23.88 11.34 8.70
N LYS A 190 25.11 11.69 9.07
CA LYS A 190 26.29 10.82 8.95
C LYS A 190 26.55 9.98 10.21
N HIS A 191 26.30 10.54 11.39
CA HIS A 191 26.74 9.99 12.68
C HIS A 191 25.59 9.48 13.55
N MET A 192 24.37 10.01 13.39
CA MET A 192 23.19 9.52 14.10
C MET A 192 22.72 8.20 13.49
N LYS A 193 22.40 7.25 14.37
CA LYS A 193 21.91 5.91 14.03
C LYS A 193 20.38 5.90 13.97
N LEU A 194 19.81 6.79 13.16
CA LEU A 194 18.36 6.96 13.04
C LEU A 194 17.77 6.16 11.87
N PHE A 195 16.52 5.74 11.97
CA PHE A 195 15.74 5.25 10.84
C PHE A 195 14.23 5.43 11.08
N THR A 196 13.45 5.49 10.01
CA THR A 196 11.97 5.55 10.07
C THR A 196 11.39 4.34 9.31
N PRO A 197 10.60 3.46 9.92
CA PRO A 197 9.85 2.44 9.21
C PRO A 197 8.70 3.09 8.45
N LEU A 198 8.67 2.89 7.14
CA LEU A 198 7.59 3.32 6.26
C LEU A 198 6.69 2.14 5.94
N HIS A 199 5.41 2.45 5.76
CA HIS A 199 4.46 1.49 5.26
C HIS A 199 4.85 1.07 3.82
N PRO A 200 4.93 -0.22 3.49
CA PRO A 200 5.25 -0.67 2.13
C PRO A 200 3.98 -0.64 1.26
N ASP A 201 3.43 0.56 1.09
CA ASP A 201 2.34 0.82 0.13
C ASP A 201 2.90 0.97 -1.31
N PRO A 202 2.06 0.88 -2.34
CA PRO A 202 2.46 1.08 -3.73
C PRO A 202 3.15 2.41 -3.97
N ALA A 203 2.76 3.48 -3.28
CA ALA A 203 3.40 4.80 -3.44
C ALA A 203 4.85 4.81 -2.93
N THR A 204 5.09 4.25 -1.76
CA THR A 204 6.41 4.12 -1.12
C THR A 204 7.30 3.17 -1.91
N LEU A 205 6.77 2.04 -2.37
CA LEU A 205 7.50 1.10 -3.21
C LEU A 205 7.81 1.70 -4.59
N CYS A 206 6.87 2.44 -5.19
CA CYS A 206 7.11 3.18 -6.43
C CYS A 206 8.23 4.20 -6.25
N ALA A 207 8.20 5.01 -5.18
CA ALA A 207 9.26 5.98 -4.87
C ALA A 207 10.63 5.29 -4.67
N PHE A 208 10.65 4.19 -3.91
CA PHE A 208 11.85 3.40 -3.66
C PHE A 208 12.47 2.85 -4.95
N HIS A 209 11.64 2.22 -5.79
CA HIS A 209 12.11 1.66 -7.04
C HIS A 209 12.50 2.74 -8.05
N PHE A 210 11.83 3.89 -8.05
CA PHE A 210 12.20 5.02 -8.90
C PHE A 210 13.59 5.57 -8.54
N GLU A 211 13.91 5.69 -7.25
CA GLU A 211 15.23 6.14 -6.79
C GLU A 211 16.34 5.11 -7.00
N ARG A 212 16.04 3.81 -6.87
CA ARG A 212 17.04 2.73 -6.88
C ARG A 212 17.25 2.08 -8.24
N ALA A 213 16.18 1.80 -8.96
CA ALA A 213 16.17 1.03 -10.21
C ALA A 213 14.95 1.44 -11.08
N PRO A 214 14.94 2.68 -11.60
CA PRO A 214 13.76 3.23 -12.29
C PRO A 214 13.38 2.43 -13.54
N GLU A 215 14.35 1.81 -14.22
CA GLU A 215 14.13 0.94 -15.38
C GLU A 215 13.19 -0.24 -15.07
N LYS A 216 13.26 -0.82 -13.86
CA LYS A 216 12.41 -1.95 -13.43
C LYS A 216 10.92 -1.57 -13.39
N ILE A 217 10.63 -0.31 -13.12
CA ILE A 217 9.27 0.23 -13.09
C ILE A 217 8.99 1.13 -14.29
N ARG A 218 9.78 1.02 -15.36
CA ARG A 218 9.63 1.81 -16.59
C ARG A 218 9.56 3.33 -16.35
N TYR A 219 10.38 3.82 -15.40
CA TYR A 219 10.42 5.21 -14.98
C TYR A 219 9.07 5.77 -14.48
N LEU A 220 8.16 4.89 -14.03
CA LEU A 220 6.91 5.29 -13.39
C LEU A 220 7.21 5.94 -12.04
N ARG A 221 6.81 7.20 -11.87
CA ARG A 221 6.94 7.95 -10.60
C ARG A 221 5.62 7.91 -9.82
N PRO A 222 5.59 8.10 -8.49
CA PRO A 222 4.35 7.99 -7.70
C PRO A 222 3.20 8.89 -8.17
N ASP A 223 3.48 10.08 -8.68
CA ASP A 223 2.49 10.98 -9.28
C ASP A 223 1.91 10.42 -10.59
N ALA A 224 2.73 9.84 -11.48
CA ALA A 224 2.21 9.17 -12.68
C ALA A 224 1.38 7.92 -12.33
N LEU A 225 1.81 7.13 -11.34
CA LEU A 225 1.02 6.01 -10.82
C LEU A 225 -0.34 6.49 -10.28
N ALA A 226 -0.36 7.60 -9.53
CA ALA A 226 -1.60 8.19 -9.05
C ALA A 226 -2.53 8.64 -10.19
N HIS A 227 -1.99 9.27 -11.25
CA HIS A 227 -2.76 9.60 -12.45
C HIS A 227 -3.32 8.35 -13.12
N CYS A 228 -2.54 7.25 -13.20
CA CYS A 228 -3.03 6.01 -13.79
C CYS A 228 -4.25 5.46 -13.04
N LEU A 229 -4.21 5.45 -11.71
CA LEU A 229 -5.32 4.98 -10.88
C LEU A 229 -6.52 5.93 -10.94
N ALA A 230 -6.28 7.23 -10.96
CA ALA A 230 -7.33 8.26 -11.02
C ALA A 230 -8.07 8.25 -12.36
N TYR A 231 -7.34 8.31 -13.48
CA TYR A 231 -7.95 8.27 -14.81
C TYR A 231 -8.55 6.91 -15.16
N GLY A 232 -8.01 5.83 -14.58
CA GLY A 232 -8.60 4.50 -14.65
C GLY A 232 -9.88 4.35 -13.82
N SER A 233 -10.23 5.38 -13.03
CA SER A 233 -11.39 5.39 -12.13
C SER A 233 -11.44 4.18 -11.18
N ILE A 234 -10.28 3.75 -10.68
CA ILE A 234 -10.18 2.57 -9.84
C ILE A 234 -10.94 2.78 -8.52
N ARG A 235 -11.96 1.95 -8.31
CA ARG A 235 -12.85 1.99 -7.15
C ARG A 235 -13.33 0.58 -6.76
N PRO A 236 -13.64 0.34 -5.48
CA PRO A 236 -14.21 -0.93 -5.01
C PRO A 236 -15.40 -1.38 -5.84
N GLY A 237 -15.47 -2.68 -6.13
CA GLY A 237 -16.53 -3.31 -6.90
C GLY A 237 -16.35 -3.28 -8.43
N GLY A 238 -15.40 -2.50 -8.95
CA GLY A 238 -15.15 -2.45 -10.40
C GLY A 238 -14.39 -3.68 -10.95
N LYS A 239 -14.51 -3.91 -12.26
CA LYS A 239 -13.80 -4.95 -13.00
C LYS A 239 -12.77 -4.34 -13.94
N TYR A 240 -11.49 -4.65 -13.76
CA TYR A 240 -10.40 -4.04 -14.52
C TYR A 240 -9.53 -5.08 -15.19
N ILE A 241 -9.13 -4.81 -16.43
CA ILE A 241 -8.07 -5.55 -17.11
C ILE A 241 -6.76 -4.79 -16.88
N VAL A 242 -5.70 -5.51 -16.52
CA VAL A 242 -4.39 -4.91 -16.24
C VAL A 242 -3.30 -5.66 -17.00
N VAL A 243 -2.45 -4.92 -17.71
CA VAL A 243 -1.22 -5.46 -18.31
C VAL A 243 -0.03 -4.79 -17.62
N ASP A 244 0.66 -5.56 -16.78
CA ASP A 244 1.71 -5.07 -15.88
C ASP A 244 3.08 -5.63 -16.26
N GLY A 245 3.95 -4.73 -16.72
CA GLY A 245 5.38 -4.97 -16.99
C GLY A 245 6.29 -4.27 -15.98
N VAL A 246 5.80 -3.98 -14.76
CA VAL A 246 6.48 -3.25 -13.68
C VAL A 246 6.51 -4.05 -12.38
N GLY A 247 6.66 -5.37 -12.50
CA GLY A 247 6.86 -6.26 -11.35
C GLY A 247 5.63 -6.42 -10.45
N GLY A 248 4.43 -6.12 -10.96
CA GLY A 248 3.18 -6.17 -10.19
C GLY A 248 2.86 -4.89 -9.42
N LEU A 249 3.65 -3.82 -9.60
CA LEU A 249 3.41 -2.54 -8.90
C LEU A 249 2.05 -1.94 -9.28
N LEU A 250 1.67 -1.99 -10.57
CA LEU A 250 0.38 -1.48 -11.04
C LEU A 250 -0.76 -2.36 -10.51
N VAL A 251 -0.62 -3.68 -10.63
CA VAL A 251 -1.61 -4.65 -10.13
C VAL A 251 -1.84 -4.47 -8.63
N GLY A 252 -0.78 -4.35 -7.84
CA GLY A 252 -0.88 -4.10 -6.40
C GLY A 252 -1.54 -2.78 -6.06
N ALA A 253 -1.25 -1.72 -6.82
CA ALA A 253 -1.89 -0.42 -6.64
C ALA A 253 -3.39 -0.44 -6.97
N VAL A 254 -3.79 -1.18 -8.02
CA VAL A 254 -5.21 -1.40 -8.33
C VAL A 254 -5.89 -2.19 -7.21
N LEU A 255 -5.30 -3.32 -6.79
CA LEU A 255 -5.86 -4.18 -5.74
C LEU A 255 -6.01 -3.47 -4.40
N GLU A 256 -5.04 -2.63 -4.02
CA GLU A 256 -5.12 -1.84 -2.79
C GLU A 256 -6.30 -0.87 -2.83
N ARG A 257 -6.54 -0.22 -3.99
CA ARG A 257 -7.69 0.68 -4.19
C ARG A 257 -9.03 -0.05 -4.24
N LEU A 258 -9.05 -1.33 -4.62
CA LEU A 258 -10.26 -2.16 -4.62
C LEU A 258 -10.64 -2.68 -3.24
N GLY A 259 -9.67 -2.89 -2.35
CA GLY A 259 -9.92 -3.35 -0.99
C GLY A 259 -10.61 -4.72 -0.90
N GLY A 260 -10.30 -5.63 -1.81
CA GLY A 260 -10.92 -6.96 -1.86
C GLY A 260 -12.31 -7.00 -2.51
N GLN A 261 -12.80 -5.89 -3.08
CA GLN A 261 -14.08 -5.84 -3.78
C GLN A 261 -13.91 -5.61 -5.28
N GLY A 262 -14.54 -6.43 -6.11
CA GLY A 262 -14.48 -6.33 -7.56
C GLY A 262 -13.57 -7.39 -8.19
N ARG A 263 -12.98 -7.08 -9.35
CA ARG A 263 -12.11 -8.00 -10.07
C ARG A 263 -10.95 -7.31 -10.76
N VAL A 264 -9.78 -7.92 -10.73
CA VAL A 264 -8.61 -7.56 -11.54
C VAL A 264 -8.22 -8.77 -12.37
N LEU A 265 -8.29 -8.63 -13.70
CA LEU A 265 -7.80 -9.63 -14.63
C LEU A 265 -6.45 -9.17 -15.19
N VAL A 266 -5.38 -9.89 -14.84
CA VAL A 266 -4.04 -9.62 -15.36
C VAL A 266 -3.79 -10.47 -16.59
N ILE A 267 -3.36 -9.83 -17.68
CA ILE A 267 -2.92 -10.55 -18.88
C ILE A 267 -1.40 -10.52 -18.97
N ASN A 268 -0.78 -11.68 -19.13
CA ASN A 268 0.68 -11.83 -19.22
C ASN A 268 1.13 -12.70 -20.40
N ASP A 269 2.44 -12.73 -20.67
CA ASP A 269 3.01 -13.51 -21.78
C ASP A 269 3.14 -15.00 -21.50
N ALA A 270 3.37 -15.37 -20.24
CA ALA A 270 3.69 -16.73 -19.85
C ALA A 270 2.46 -17.50 -19.38
N ASP A 271 2.39 -18.80 -19.70
CA ASP A 271 1.35 -19.71 -19.19
C ASP A 271 1.30 -19.76 -17.65
N SER A 272 2.45 -19.54 -17.01
CA SER A 272 2.55 -19.43 -15.55
C SER A 272 2.26 -18.00 -15.09
N PRO A 273 1.67 -17.83 -13.89
CA PRO A 273 1.56 -16.51 -13.26
C PRO A 273 2.92 -15.77 -13.23
N PRO A 274 2.94 -14.44 -13.44
CA PRO A 274 4.15 -13.64 -13.33
C PRO A 274 4.70 -13.66 -11.91
N ALA A 275 6.02 -13.50 -11.76
CA ALA A 275 6.71 -13.60 -10.47
C ALA A 275 6.31 -12.50 -9.46
N PHE A 276 5.85 -11.34 -9.94
CA PHE A 276 5.27 -10.28 -9.11
C PHE A 276 6.18 -9.83 -7.95
N ASP A 277 7.48 -9.63 -8.25
CA ASP A 277 8.51 -9.29 -7.26
C ASP A 277 8.16 -8.09 -6.36
N ILE A 278 7.55 -7.05 -6.92
CA ILE A 278 7.21 -5.82 -6.19
C ILE A 278 5.87 -6.02 -5.48
N PHE A 279 4.89 -6.58 -6.19
CA PHE A 279 3.56 -6.89 -5.62
C PHE A 279 3.64 -7.72 -4.34
N ASN A 280 4.46 -8.77 -4.32
CA ASN A 280 4.63 -9.64 -3.15
C ASN A 280 5.26 -8.94 -1.94
N THR A 281 5.78 -7.72 -2.11
CA THR A 281 6.32 -6.89 -1.01
C THR A 281 5.32 -5.85 -0.48
N ILE A 282 4.16 -5.70 -1.13
CA ILE A 282 3.10 -4.80 -0.67
C ILE A 282 2.41 -5.45 0.54
N SER A 283 2.70 -4.95 1.74
CA SER A 283 2.11 -5.52 2.96
C SER A 283 0.66 -5.06 3.20
N SER A 284 0.17 -4.00 2.53
CA SER A 284 -1.23 -3.55 2.65
C SER A 284 -2.26 -4.53 2.05
N LEU A 285 -1.83 -5.65 1.44
CA LEU A 285 -2.73 -6.57 0.76
C LEU A 285 -2.89 -7.89 1.53
N PRO A 286 -4.00 -8.07 2.27
CA PRO A 286 -4.39 -9.36 2.80
C PRO A 286 -4.51 -10.41 1.70
N LYS A 287 -4.07 -11.63 1.99
CA LYS A 287 -4.13 -12.75 1.05
C LYS A 287 -5.57 -13.05 0.59
N SER A 288 -6.56 -12.92 1.47
CA SER A 288 -7.98 -13.09 1.12
C SER A 288 -8.43 -12.13 0.01
N TRP A 289 -8.02 -10.85 0.10
CA TRP A 289 -8.34 -9.86 -0.92
C TRP A 289 -7.75 -10.25 -2.27
N VAL A 290 -6.48 -10.66 -2.27
CA VAL A 290 -5.78 -11.07 -3.49
C VAL A 290 -6.44 -12.31 -4.11
N ASP A 291 -6.64 -13.37 -3.33
CA ASP A 291 -7.18 -14.65 -3.81
C ASP A 291 -8.60 -14.49 -4.39
N ASP A 292 -9.42 -13.59 -3.84
CA ASP A 292 -10.78 -13.36 -4.31
C ASP A 292 -10.85 -12.43 -5.53
N THR A 293 -10.00 -11.39 -5.61
CA THR A 293 -10.12 -10.35 -6.65
C THR A 293 -9.20 -10.56 -7.85
N LEU A 294 -8.02 -11.15 -7.66
CA LEU A 294 -7.01 -11.28 -8.72
C LEU A 294 -7.22 -12.55 -9.54
N ARG A 295 -7.30 -12.40 -10.86
CA ARG A 295 -7.25 -13.50 -11.83
C ARG A 295 -6.16 -13.22 -12.85
N ILE A 296 -5.51 -14.27 -13.32
CA ILE A 296 -4.36 -14.17 -14.22
C ILE A 296 -4.61 -15.09 -15.40
N ILE A 297 -4.38 -14.56 -16.59
CA ILE A 297 -4.52 -15.28 -17.86
C ILE A 297 -3.36 -14.90 -18.79
N HIS A 298 -2.92 -15.84 -19.61
CA HIS A 298 -1.89 -15.56 -20.62
C HIS A 298 -2.53 -15.16 -21.95
N TRP A 299 -1.79 -14.46 -22.81
CA TRP A 299 -2.30 -13.98 -24.09
C TRP A 299 -2.97 -15.05 -24.95
N ALA A 300 -2.38 -16.24 -25.08
CA ALA A 300 -2.95 -17.27 -25.95
C ALA A 300 -4.38 -17.68 -25.50
N ALA A 301 -4.64 -17.75 -24.20
CA ALA A 301 -5.97 -18.07 -23.67
C ALA A 301 -7.02 -16.96 -23.87
N THR A 302 -6.63 -15.76 -24.32
CA THR A 302 -7.57 -14.71 -24.72
C THR A 302 -8.19 -14.96 -26.10
N GLU A 303 -7.63 -15.87 -26.90
CA GLU A 303 -8.22 -16.27 -28.18
C GLU A 303 -9.40 -17.22 -27.96
N PRO A 304 -10.53 -17.05 -28.67
CA PRO A 304 -11.69 -17.95 -28.55
C PRO A 304 -11.36 -19.40 -28.93
N GLU A 305 -10.54 -19.58 -29.97
CA GLU A 305 -10.19 -20.90 -30.51
C GLU A 305 -9.10 -21.62 -29.71
N TRP A 306 -8.43 -20.92 -28.79
CA TRP A 306 -7.34 -21.53 -28.03
C TRP A 306 -7.86 -22.64 -27.13
N GLN A 307 -7.17 -23.78 -27.15
CA GLN A 307 -7.42 -24.91 -26.29
C GLN A 307 -6.16 -25.25 -25.50
N PRO A 308 -6.29 -25.59 -24.21
CA PRO A 308 -5.15 -26.00 -23.42
C PRO A 308 -4.59 -27.32 -23.94
N ILE A 309 -3.27 -27.34 -24.20
CA ILE A 309 -2.52 -28.50 -24.72
C ILE A 309 -2.75 -29.77 -23.87
N SER A 310 -3.04 -29.61 -22.58
CA SER A 310 -3.24 -30.73 -21.68
C SER A 310 -4.53 -30.61 -20.87
N VAL A 311 -5.61 -31.14 -21.44
CA VAL A 311 -6.87 -31.33 -20.72
C VAL A 311 -6.67 -32.45 -19.69
N PRO A 312 -6.97 -32.23 -18.40
CA PRO A 312 -6.93 -33.30 -17.41
C PRO A 312 -7.86 -34.45 -17.86
N PRO A 313 -7.40 -35.71 -17.88
CA PRO A 313 -8.25 -36.82 -18.28
C PRO A 313 -9.52 -36.88 -17.41
N THR A 314 -10.65 -37.12 -18.08
CA THR A 314 -11.89 -37.53 -17.44
C THR A 314 -11.64 -38.79 -16.60
N HIS A 315 -12.34 -38.90 -15.48
CA HIS A 315 -12.11 -39.95 -14.47
C HIS A 315 -12.16 -41.35 -15.12
N ASP A 316 -11.00 -42.00 -15.26
CA ASP A 316 -10.92 -43.38 -15.71
C ASP A 316 -11.09 -44.32 -14.49
N PRO A 317 -12.24 -45.00 -14.36
CA PRO A 317 -12.55 -45.82 -13.17
C PRO A 317 -11.59 -47.01 -13.01
N ASN A 318 -10.84 -47.39 -14.05
CA ASN A 318 -9.94 -48.55 -14.03
C ASN A 318 -8.50 -48.21 -13.67
N ARG A 319 -8.15 -46.93 -13.49
CA ARG A 319 -6.78 -46.49 -13.22
C ARG A 319 -6.56 -46.19 -11.74
N THR A 320 -5.93 -47.11 -11.02
CA THR A 320 -5.45 -46.86 -9.65
C THR A 320 -4.22 -45.95 -9.69
N LEU A 321 -4.43 -44.68 -9.31
CA LEU A 321 -3.35 -43.69 -9.26
C LEU A 321 -2.65 -43.72 -7.90
N VAL A 322 -1.32 -43.69 -7.91
CA VAL A 322 -0.51 -43.44 -6.72
C VAL A 322 -0.91 -42.09 -6.12
N GLU A 323 -0.83 -41.94 -4.79
CA GLU A 323 -1.25 -40.71 -4.09
C GLU A 323 -0.59 -39.43 -4.64
N ARG A 324 0.70 -39.51 -5.00
CA ARG A 324 1.44 -38.42 -5.65
C ARG A 324 0.82 -38.02 -7.00
N ASP A 325 0.45 -39.01 -7.81
CA ASP A 325 -0.15 -38.78 -9.13
C ASP A 325 -1.58 -38.23 -9.02
N ARG A 326 -2.35 -38.74 -8.05
CA ARG A 326 -3.68 -38.20 -7.70
C ARG A 326 -3.61 -36.75 -7.25
N ASN A 327 -2.64 -36.38 -6.41
CA ASN A 327 -2.43 -35.00 -5.99
C ASN A 327 -1.99 -34.10 -7.15
N ARG A 328 -1.13 -34.59 -8.05
CA ARG A 328 -0.73 -33.86 -9.27
C ARG A 328 -1.92 -33.66 -10.21
N LEU A 329 -2.75 -34.68 -10.40
CA LEU A 329 -3.96 -34.60 -11.23
C LEU A 329 -4.97 -33.61 -10.66
N LYS A 330 -5.19 -33.65 -9.33
CA LYS A 330 -6.08 -32.70 -8.62
C LYS A 330 -5.62 -31.26 -8.81
N LYS A 331 -4.32 -30.97 -8.62
CA LYS A 331 -3.76 -29.63 -8.86
C LYS A 331 -3.94 -29.15 -10.29
N ARG A 332 -3.70 -30.03 -11.28
CA ARG A 332 -3.91 -29.72 -12.71
C ARG A 332 -5.38 -29.45 -13.04
N ARG A 333 -6.29 -30.21 -12.44
CA ARG A 333 -7.74 -30.01 -12.61
C ARG A 333 -8.19 -28.68 -12.05
N VAL A 334 -7.81 -28.35 -10.83
CA VAL A 334 -8.13 -27.04 -10.21
C VAL A 334 -7.56 -25.89 -11.04
N ALA A 335 -6.30 -25.98 -11.48
CA ALA A 335 -5.70 -24.94 -12.33
C ALA A 335 -6.45 -24.79 -13.68
N HIS A 336 -6.88 -25.90 -14.28
CA HIS A 336 -7.66 -25.88 -15.51
C HIS A 336 -9.05 -25.26 -15.30
N GLU A 337 -9.76 -25.64 -14.22
CA GLU A 337 -11.07 -25.08 -13.86
C GLU A 337 -10.98 -23.57 -13.60
N VAL A 338 -9.96 -23.12 -12.87
CA VAL A 338 -9.70 -21.68 -12.63
C VAL A 338 -9.43 -20.95 -13.94
N LEU A 339 -8.62 -21.53 -14.83
CA LEU A 339 -8.33 -20.94 -16.14
C LEU A 339 -9.60 -20.83 -17.00
N GLN A 340 -10.42 -21.88 -17.06
CA GLN A 340 -11.67 -21.86 -17.83
C GLN A 340 -12.67 -20.85 -17.26
N ALA A 341 -12.81 -20.78 -15.93
CA ALA A 341 -13.64 -19.76 -15.28
C ALA A 341 -13.15 -18.35 -15.57
N THR A 342 -11.83 -18.14 -15.56
CA THR A 342 -11.21 -16.84 -15.88
C THR A 342 -11.44 -16.47 -17.36
N ARG A 343 -11.35 -17.43 -18.28
CA ARG A 343 -11.68 -17.24 -19.70
C ARG A 343 -13.15 -16.90 -19.89
N ALA A 344 -14.05 -17.63 -19.23
CA ALA A 344 -15.47 -17.33 -19.28
C ALA A 344 -15.78 -15.92 -18.76
N GLU A 345 -15.09 -15.48 -17.70
CA GLU A 345 -15.21 -14.11 -17.19
C GLU A 345 -14.68 -13.05 -18.17
N LEU A 346 -13.54 -13.31 -18.84
CA LEU A 346 -13.03 -12.44 -19.90
C LEU A 346 -14.04 -12.31 -21.05
N PHE A 347 -14.53 -13.44 -21.56
CA PHE A 347 -15.44 -13.47 -22.71
C PHE A 347 -16.84 -12.95 -22.38
N ALA A 348 -17.27 -13.01 -21.12
CA ALA A 348 -18.48 -12.33 -20.66
C ALA A 348 -18.36 -10.79 -20.81
N GLY A 349 -17.13 -10.25 -20.76
CA GLY A 349 -16.85 -8.84 -20.99
C GLY A 349 -17.35 -7.92 -19.87
N PHE A 350 -17.76 -6.72 -20.25
CA PHE A 350 -18.19 -5.64 -19.34
C PHE A 350 -17.15 -5.23 -18.29
N PHE A 351 -15.89 -5.11 -18.71
CA PHE A 351 -14.85 -4.51 -17.86
C PHE A 351 -14.99 -2.99 -17.81
N ASP A 352 -14.92 -2.43 -16.60
CA ASP A 352 -15.07 -0.99 -16.32
C ASP A 352 -13.83 -0.17 -16.73
N GLY A 353 -12.68 -0.83 -16.88
CA GLY A 353 -11.49 -0.17 -17.36
C GLY A 353 -10.34 -1.09 -17.73
N PHE A 354 -9.36 -0.53 -18.42
CA PHE A 354 -8.14 -1.19 -18.83
C PHE A 354 -6.92 -0.30 -18.57
N LEU A 355 -5.93 -0.86 -17.87
CA LEU A 355 -4.70 -0.17 -17.52
C LEU A 355 -3.50 -0.95 -18.03
N MET A 356 -2.53 -0.25 -18.62
CA MET A 356 -1.32 -0.86 -19.14
C MET A 356 -0.08 -0.04 -18.82
N VAL A 357 0.88 -0.68 -18.15
CA VAL A 357 2.24 -0.18 -17.97
C VAL A 357 3.19 -1.31 -18.37
N SER A 358 3.52 -1.42 -19.66
CA SER A 358 4.39 -2.48 -20.17
C SER A 358 5.19 -2.05 -21.39
N ASN A 359 6.00 -2.96 -21.93
CA ASN A 359 6.81 -2.78 -23.13
C ASN A 359 6.07 -3.09 -24.44
N PHE A 360 4.81 -3.55 -24.38
CA PHE A 360 4.06 -3.85 -25.59
C PHE A 360 3.65 -2.57 -26.33
N GLU A 361 3.37 -2.72 -27.61
CA GLU A 361 2.75 -1.70 -28.42
C GLU A 361 1.29 -1.46 -27.94
N PRO A 362 0.93 -0.25 -27.47
CA PRO A 362 -0.37 0.02 -26.89
C PRO A 362 -1.55 -0.28 -27.83
N LEU A 363 -1.40 0.01 -29.13
CA LEU A 363 -2.46 -0.14 -30.11
C LEU A 363 -2.84 -1.60 -30.33
N ALA A 364 -1.85 -2.47 -30.59
CA ALA A 364 -2.06 -3.90 -30.79
C ALA A 364 -2.73 -4.57 -29.58
N VAL A 365 -2.34 -4.17 -28.37
CA VAL A 365 -2.95 -4.68 -27.14
C VAL A 365 -4.40 -4.20 -27.01
N LEU A 366 -4.65 -2.91 -27.29
CA LEU A 366 -5.99 -2.34 -27.21
C LEU A 366 -6.94 -3.01 -28.21
N GLU A 367 -6.49 -3.26 -29.44
CA GLU A 367 -7.32 -3.90 -30.47
C GLU A 367 -7.82 -5.29 -30.06
N ARG A 368 -7.00 -6.02 -29.31
CA ARG A 368 -7.34 -7.34 -28.80
C ARG A 368 -8.30 -7.30 -27.61
N ILE A 369 -8.20 -6.26 -26.77
CA ILE A 369 -8.93 -6.18 -25.49
C ILE A 369 -10.21 -5.35 -25.61
N GLN A 370 -10.25 -4.39 -26.52
CA GLN A 370 -11.32 -3.39 -26.60
C GLN A 370 -12.71 -4.01 -26.65
N GLY A 371 -12.89 -5.18 -27.27
CA GLY A 371 -14.18 -5.87 -27.35
C GLY A 371 -14.79 -6.22 -25.99
N TYR A 372 -13.96 -6.47 -24.98
CA TYR A 372 -14.39 -6.86 -23.64
C TYR A 372 -14.73 -5.68 -22.73
N LEU A 373 -14.39 -4.46 -23.13
CA LEU A 373 -14.62 -3.25 -22.33
C LEU A 373 -16.08 -2.80 -22.41
N ALA A 374 -16.64 -2.41 -21.27
CA ALA A 374 -17.98 -1.83 -21.19
C ALA A 374 -18.05 -0.44 -21.89
N GLY A 375 -19.27 0.00 -22.20
CA GLY A 375 -19.50 1.40 -22.54
C GLY A 375 -19.16 2.31 -21.36
N SER A 376 -18.56 3.47 -21.65
CA SER A 376 -18.01 4.41 -20.66
C SER A 376 -16.81 3.87 -19.86
N ALA A 377 -16.22 2.74 -20.26
CA ALA A 377 -15.00 2.23 -19.63
C ALA A 377 -13.82 3.17 -19.84
N LYS A 378 -12.89 3.21 -18.88
CA LYS A 378 -11.67 4.04 -18.94
C LYS A 378 -10.49 3.22 -19.41
N ILE A 379 -9.72 3.76 -20.36
CA ILE A 379 -8.42 3.20 -20.74
C ILE A 379 -7.31 4.12 -20.27
N VAL A 380 -6.24 3.52 -19.76
CA VAL A 380 -5.04 4.24 -19.32
C VAL A 380 -3.80 3.50 -19.78
N PHE A 381 -2.90 4.22 -20.44
CA PHE A 381 -1.57 3.73 -20.80
C PHE A 381 -0.51 4.60 -20.19
N HIS A 382 0.54 4.00 -19.66
CA HIS A 382 1.76 4.70 -19.27
C HIS A 382 2.93 4.24 -20.12
N SER A 383 3.75 5.19 -20.52
CA SER A 383 5.02 4.93 -21.20
C SER A 383 6.07 5.95 -20.77
N PRO A 384 7.34 5.54 -20.57
CA PRO A 384 8.43 6.50 -20.36
C PRO A 384 8.65 7.42 -21.58
N TYR A 385 8.18 7.00 -22.76
CA TYR A 385 8.32 7.72 -24.02
C TYR A 385 6.98 8.23 -24.52
N GLN A 386 6.97 9.44 -25.08
CA GLN A 386 5.76 10.09 -25.60
C GLN A 386 5.28 9.46 -26.92
N GLN A 387 6.21 9.04 -27.78
CA GLN A 387 5.93 8.62 -29.15
C GLN A 387 4.91 7.47 -29.24
N PRO A 388 5.03 6.37 -28.46
CA PRO A 388 4.04 5.29 -28.51
C PRO A 388 2.63 5.72 -28.10
N LEU A 389 2.50 6.75 -27.25
CA LEU A 389 1.21 7.26 -26.82
C LEU A 389 0.59 8.24 -27.83
N VAL A 390 1.43 9.02 -28.53
CA VAL A 390 0.96 9.91 -29.59
C VAL A 390 0.49 9.13 -30.80
N GLU A 391 1.15 8.02 -31.14
CA GLU A 391 0.74 7.12 -32.22
C GLU A 391 -0.67 6.55 -31.98
N ILE A 392 -0.90 5.92 -30.83
CA ILE A 392 -2.23 5.43 -30.46
C ILE A 392 -3.24 6.59 -30.32
N GLN A 393 -2.85 7.75 -29.80
CA GLN A 393 -3.75 8.92 -29.73
C GLN A 393 -4.24 9.33 -31.12
N ALA A 394 -3.35 9.38 -32.11
CA ALA A 394 -3.70 9.72 -33.48
C ALA A 394 -4.65 8.69 -34.09
N GLU A 395 -4.43 7.40 -33.84
CA GLU A 395 -5.30 6.32 -34.31
C GLU A 395 -6.67 6.34 -33.62
N LEU A 396 -6.73 6.53 -32.30
CA LEU A 396 -7.98 6.61 -31.56
C LEU A 396 -8.84 7.81 -31.96
N ARG A 397 -8.23 8.93 -32.38
CA ARG A 397 -8.96 10.10 -32.89
C ARG A 397 -9.55 9.89 -34.28
N LYS A 398 -9.02 8.96 -35.07
CA LYS A 398 -9.57 8.60 -36.38
C LYS A 398 -10.76 7.63 -36.28
N ARG A 399 -10.83 6.85 -35.19
CA ARG A 399 -11.85 5.82 -34.97
C ARG A 399 -13.02 6.40 -34.19
N GLU A 400 -14.23 5.99 -34.57
CA GLU A 400 -15.42 6.21 -33.74
C GLU A 400 -15.38 5.26 -32.53
N GLY A 401 -16.00 5.64 -31.42
CA GLY A 401 -16.01 4.83 -30.18
C GLY A 401 -15.01 5.25 -29.10
N TRP A 402 -14.29 6.36 -29.29
CA TRP A 402 -13.39 6.91 -28.26
C TRP A 402 -13.66 8.39 -28.01
N LEU A 403 -13.70 8.77 -26.73
CA LEU A 403 -13.92 10.14 -26.28
C LEU A 403 -12.78 10.58 -25.34
N HIS A 404 -12.47 11.87 -25.36
CA HIS A 404 -11.50 12.49 -24.46
C HIS A 404 -10.12 11.81 -24.49
N VAL A 405 -9.59 11.62 -25.69
CA VAL A 405 -8.26 11.02 -25.90
C VAL A 405 -7.16 12.05 -25.63
N GLU A 406 -6.57 11.98 -24.44
CA GLU A 406 -5.59 12.92 -23.93
C GLU A 406 -4.27 12.22 -23.60
N VAL A 407 -3.15 12.86 -23.94
CA VAL A 407 -1.81 12.49 -23.49
C VAL A 407 -1.31 13.61 -22.59
N LEU A 408 -0.94 13.28 -21.36
CA LEU A 408 -0.42 14.21 -20.38
C LEU A 408 0.94 13.76 -19.84
N GLU A 409 1.74 14.73 -19.42
CA GLU A 409 2.97 14.50 -18.68
C GLU A 409 2.80 15.06 -17.26
N PRO A 410 2.86 14.22 -16.21
CA PRO A 410 2.76 14.72 -14.85
C PRO A 410 4.11 15.26 -14.37
N TRP A 411 4.08 16.49 -13.87
CA TRP A 411 5.23 17.17 -13.26
C TRP A 411 5.00 17.37 -11.76
N ALA A 412 5.98 16.95 -10.97
CA ALA A 412 6.00 17.16 -9.52
C ALA A 412 7.28 17.88 -9.12
N ARG A 413 7.14 18.96 -8.33
CA ARG A 413 8.27 19.72 -7.79
C ARG A 413 8.26 19.65 -6.27
N ARG A 414 9.29 19.02 -5.71
CA ARG A 414 9.50 18.98 -4.26
C ARG A 414 10.05 20.32 -3.76
N TYR A 415 9.56 20.75 -2.60
CA TYR A 415 10.00 21.98 -1.94
C TYR A 415 10.68 21.64 -0.63
N GLN A 416 11.82 22.28 -0.37
CA GLN A 416 12.34 22.42 0.97
C GLN A 416 11.49 23.45 1.69
N VAL A 417 10.87 23.06 2.80
CA VAL A 417 10.03 23.95 3.63
C VAL A 417 10.66 24.04 5.01
N LEU A 418 11.45 25.08 5.21
CA LEU A 418 12.16 25.36 6.46
C LEU A 418 12.14 26.88 6.68
N PRO A 419 12.05 27.37 7.93
CA PRO A 419 12.03 28.81 8.21
C PRO A 419 13.22 29.54 7.57
N GLY A 420 12.97 30.65 6.87
CA GLY A 420 13.99 31.47 6.20
C GLY A 420 14.69 30.83 4.98
N ARG A 421 14.40 29.57 4.62
CA ARG A 421 15.09 28.85 3.53
C ARG A 421 14.15 27.98 2.69
N THR A 422 12.94 28.47 2.44
CA THR A 422 11.94 27.77 1.64
C THR A 422 12.20 27.98 0.15
N HIS A 423 12.53 26.90 -0.56
CA HIS A 423 12.77 26.93 -2.01
C HIS A 423 12.54 25.53 -2.62
N PRO A 424 12.30 25.43 -3.93
CA PRO A 424 12.25 24.13 -4.61
C PRO A 424 13.59 23.39 -4.54
N GLU A 425 13.56 22.06 -4.58
CA GLU A 425 14.80 21.28 -4.75
C GLU A 425 15.49 21.64 -6.07
N MET A 426 16.81 21.81 -6.03
CA MET A 426 17.62 22.26 -7.18
C MET A 426 17.78 21.17 -8.24
N VAL A 427 17.80 19.90 -7.82
CA VAL A 427 17.93 18.74 -8.71
C VAL A 427 16.71 17.85 -8.48
N THR A 428 15.96 17.60 -9.55
CA THR A 428 14.80 16.71 -9.54
C THR A 428 14.79 15.86 -10.80
N SER A 429 13.99 14.79 -10.81
CA SER A 429 13.71 14.02 -12.01
C SER A 429 12.98 14.87 -13.04
N ALA A 430 13.43 14.82 -14.29
CA ALA A 430 12.85 15.58 -15.39
C ALA A 430 11.41 15.14 -15.74
N THR A 431 11.18 13.82 -15.82
CA THR A 431 9.90 13.25 -16.25
C THR A 431 9.47 12.07 -15.39
N ALA A 432 8.17 11.79 -15.36
CA ALA A 432 7.57 10.57 -14.80
C ALA A 432 7.09 9.61 -15.90
N GLY A 433 7.48 9.88 -17.15
CA GLY A 433 6.83 9.34 -18.34
C GLY A 433 5.53 10.08 -18.64
N TYR A 434 4.78 9.52 -19.57
CA TYR A 434 3.56 10.09 -20.13
C TYR A 434 2.39 9.14 -19.82
N VAL A 435 1.22 9.71 -19.62
CA VAL A 435 -0.02 8.96 -19.40
C VAL A 435 -1.01 9.32 -20.49
N LEU A 436 -1.54 8.32 -21.18
CA LEU A 436 -2.68 8.48 -22.07
C LEU A 436 -3.94 8.03 -21.35
N SER A 437 -5.00 8.82 -21.45
CA SER A 437 -6.33 8.40 -21.00
C SER A 437 -7.36 8.60 -22.12
N ALA A 438 -8.35 7.71 -22.16
CA ALA A 438 -9.52 7.86 -23.03
C ALA A 438 -10.73 7.11 -22.46
N ILE A 439 -11.90 7.41 -23.00
CA ILE A 439 -13.17 6.82 -22.60
C ILE A 439 -13.74 6.04 -23.78
N LYS A 440 -14.07 4.77 -23.56
CA LYS A 440 -14.76 3.97 -24.56
C LYS A 440 -16.21 4.41 -24.67
N VAL A 441 -16.66 4.67 -25.89
CA VAL A 441 -18.04 4.96 -26.25
C VAL A 441 -18.55 3.83 -27.13
N LEU A 442 -19.85 3.54 -27.04
CA LEU A 442 -20.51 2.54 -27.86
C LEU A 442 -21.22 3.23 -29.02
N ASP A 443 -21.20 2.57 -30.17
CA ASP A 443 -22.01 3.01 -31.30
C ASP A 443 -23.51 2.93 -30.95
N PRO A 444 -24.35 3.78 -31.55
CA PRO A 444 -25.78 3.82 -31.24
C PRO A 444 -26.46 2.45 -31.35
N ALA A 445 -26.19 1.69 -32.41
CA ALA A 445 -26.75 0.35 -32.61
C ALA A 445 -26.35 -0.63 -31.50
N THR A 446 -25.07 -0.61 -31.10
CA THR A 446 -24.56 -1.46 -30.02
C THR A 446 -25.14 -1.05 -28.67
N ALA A 447 -25.30 0.26 -28.44
CA ALA A 447 -25.91 0.79 -27.22
C ALA A 447 -27.38 0.39 -27.10
N GLU A 448 -28.16 0.47 -28.18
CA GLU A 448 -29.57 0.06 -28.22
C GLU A 448 -29.72 -1.45 -27.99
N ALA A 449 -28.89 -2.28 -28.63
CA ALA A 449 -28.89 -3.72 -28.42
C ALA A 449 -28.62 -4.09 -26.95
N LEU A 450 -27.63 -3.44 -26.32
CA LEU A 450 -27.30 -3.65 -24.91
C LEU A 450 -28.36 -3.10 -23.95
N ALA A 451 -29.05 -2.01 -24.31
CA ALA A 451 -30.17 -1.51 -23.54
C ALA A 451 -31.35 -2.50 -23.56
N ALA A 452 -31.62 -3.11 -24.72
CA ALA A 452 -32.66 -4.11 -24.87
C ALA A 452 -32.36 -5.40 -24.08
N THR A 453 -31.11 -5.87 -24.07
CA THR A 453 -30.73 -7.04 -23.24
C THR A 453 -30.86 -6.74 -21.75
N ARG A 454 -30.34 -5.60 -21.28
CA ARG A 454 -30.48 -5.18 -19.87
C ARG A 454 -31.92 -5.03 -19.43
N ARG A 455 -32.81 -4.56 -20.32
CA ARG A 455 -34.24 -4.48 -20.04
C ARG A 455 -34.85 -5.87 -19.83
N LYS A 456 -34.52 -6.83 -20.70
CA LYS A 456 -34.97 -8.23 -20.56
C LYS A 456 -34.44 -8.88 -19.28
N GLU A 457 -33.19 -8.64 -18.92
CA GLU A 457 -32.59 -9.15 -17.67
C GLU A 457 -33.31 -8.59 -16.44
N ARG A 458 -33.57 -7.27 -16.40
CA ARG A 458 -34.35 -6.65 -15.32
C ARG A 458 -35.77 -7.19 -15.24
N GLU A 459 -36.43 -7.37 -16.39
CA GLU A 459 -37.77 -7.96 -16.45
C GLU A 459 -37.76 -9.40 -15.90
N ALA A 460 -36.74 -10.20 -16.23
CA ALA A 460 -36.54 -11.55 -15.69
C ALA A 460 -36.27 -11.55 -14.17
N GLU A 461 -35.38 -10.70 -13.67
CA GLU A 461 -35.13 -10.55 -12.22
C GLU A 461 -36.39 -10.14 -11.46
N THR A 462 -37.18 -9.21 -11.99
CA THR A 462 -38.47 -8.83 -11.38
C THR A 462 -39.49 -9.96 -11.41
N ALA A 463 -39.47 -10.80 -12.45
CA ALA A 463 -40.34 -11.97 -12.53
C ALA A 463 -39.93 -13.06 -11.53
N ASP A 464 -38.64 -13.29 -11.31
CA ASP A 464 -38.13 -14.23 -10.30
C ASP A 464 -38.41 -13.75 -8.86
N VAL A 465 -38.28 -12.44 -8.61
CA VAL A 465 -38.68 -11.84 -7.33
C VAL A 465 -40.20 -11.95 -7.11
N ALA A 466 -41.01 -11.74 -8.16
CA ALA A 466 -42.46 -11.92 -8.07
C ALA A 466 -42.86 -13.40 -7.88
N ALA A 467 -42.16 -14.35 -8.52
CA ALA A 467 -42.39 -15.78 -8.37
C ALA A 467 -42.00 -16.31 -6.98
N SER A 468 -40.89 -15.82 -6.42
CA SER A 468 -40.47 -16.15 -5.05
C SER A 468 -41.40 -15.55 -3.98
N ALA A 469 -41.95 -14.35 -4.22
CA ALA A 469 -42.99 -13.75 -3.38
C ALA A 469 -44.36 -14.47 -3.48
N GLY A 470 -44.72 -14.97 -4.67
CA GLY A 470 -45.93 -15.77 -4.89
C GLY A 470 -45.89 -17.12 -4.15
N THR A 471 -44.73 -17.76 -4.11
CA THR A 471 -44.54 -19.04 -3.39
C THR A 471 -44.64 -18.87 -1.86
N THR A 472 -44.19 -17.74 -1.31
CA THR A 472 -44.34 -17.41 0.12
C THR A 472 -45.77 -17.00 0.49
N ALA A 473 -46.53 -16.41 -0.45
CA ALA A 473 -47.95 -16.10 -0.26
C ALA A 473 -48.84 -17.36 -0.35
N ALA A 474 -48.51 -18.32 -1.22
CA ALA A 474 -49.21 -19.61 -1.29
C ALA A 474 -49.01 -20.44 -0.01
N ALA A 475 -47.79 -20.49 0.54
CA ALA A 475 -47.51 -21.19 1.79
C ALA A 475 -48.21 -20.57 3.03
N ARG A 476 -48.67 -19.31 2.95
CA ARG A 476 -49.46 -18.65 4.01
C ARG A 476 -50.97 -18.90 3.91
N ARG A 477 -51.47 -19.42 2.79
CA ARG A 477 -52.92 -19.70 2.60
C ARG A 477 -53.33 -21.12 3.03
N ASP A 478 -52.37 -22.01 3.29
CA ASP A 478 -52.62 -23.40 3.74
C ASP A 478 -52.50 -23.59 5.27
N ALA A 479 -52.45 -22.50 6.05
CA ALA A 479 -52.54 -22.58 7.52
C ALA A 479 -54.03 -22.56 7.95
N PRO A 480 -54.51 -23.50 8.77
CA PRO A 480 -55.90 -23.49 9.23
C PRO A 480 -56.14 -22.32 10.20
N ASP A 481 -57.23 -21.59 9.95
CA ASP A 481 -57.75 -20.56 10.86
C ASP A 481 -58.04 -21.18 12.24
N SER A 482 -57.33 -20.69 13.25
CA SER A 482 -57.71 -20.85 14.65
C SER A 482 -58.07 -19.46 15.19
N ASP A 483 -59.37 -19.18 15.16
CA ASP A 483 -60.01 -18.18 16.02
C ASP A 483 -59.78 -18.55 17.49
N ASP A 484 -59.19 -17.62 18.24
CA ASP A 484 -59.56 -17.24 19.61
C ASP A 484 -58.36 -16.55 20.28
N LEU A 485 -58.48 -15.24 20.56
CA LEU A 485 -57.99 -14.57 21.78
C LEU A 485 -58.41 -13.07 21.73
N PRO A 486 -58.88 -12.50 22.86
CA PRO A 486 -59.62 -11.23 22.85
C PRO A 486 -58.73 -9.96 22.88
N ASP A 487 -59.29 -8.91 22.30
CA ASP A 487 -58.79 -7.54 22.20
C ASP A 487 -58.18 -6.96 23.49
N THR A 488 -56.91 -6.52 23.40
CA THR A 488 -56.34 -5.57 24.36
C THR A 488 -56.28 -4.18 23.74
N LYS A 489 -57.14 -3.29 24.28
CA LYS A 489 -57.29 -1.88 23.90
C LYS A 489 -55.95 -1.14 23.93
N ARG A 490 -55.55 -0.58 22.78
CA ARG A 490 -54.54 0.49 22.67
C ARG A 490 -55.04 1.75 23.38
N VAL A 491 -54.32 2.20 24.40
CA VAL A 491 -54.46 3.55 24.96
C VAL A 491 -53.68 4.51 24.06
N LYS A 492 -54.37 5.58 23.64
CA LYS A 492 -53.89 6.65 22.78
C LYS A 492 -53.02 7.61 23.61
N VAL A 493 -51.80 7.89 23.16
CA VAL A 493 -51.00 9.01 23.69
C VAL A 493 -50.89 10.02 22.56
N ASP A 494 -51.51 11.19 22.75
CA ASP A 494 -51.44 12.31 21.82
C ASP A 494 -50.08 13.03 21.92
N PRO A 495 -49.61 13.65 20.83
CA PRO A 495 -48.27 14.23 20.76
C PRO A 495 -48.17 15.59 21.44
N GLN A 496 -47.08 15.82 22.17
CA GLN A 496 -46.47 17.13 22.35
C GLN A 496 -45.11 17.15 21.67
#